data_AF-A0ABD7CS66-F1
#
_entry.id   AF-A0ABD7CS66-F1
#
_cell.length_a   1.000
_cell.length_b   1.000
_cell.length_c   1.000
_cell.angle_alpha   90.00
_cell.angle_beta   90.00
_cell.angle_gamma   90.00
#
_symmetry.space_group_name_H-M   'P 1'
#
loop_
_entity.id
_entity.type
_entity.pdbx_description
1 polymer ?
#
loop_
_entity_poly.entity_id
_entity_poly.type
_entity_poly.pdbx_seq_one_letter_code
_entity_poly.pdbx_strand_id
1 'polypeptide(L)'
;MTIEHNGIAGPYFEYDGLPALHAVDKDLPLIHPYAPVAPGRYITPGGGRLTIRPAETGAHIRITLDHLGCPAQLTDEKNDAFKRLALAAEGYCVQAGCRHHAAYSGGVLRIFEVRNGSITLAAFVRAALAVELEDFTPTDRLLQETEALAGPVRRENEGDKVSGGESV
;
A
#
# COMPACT_ATOMS: atom_id res chain seq x y z
N MET A 1 2.42 24.18 -21.52
CA MET A 1 1.14 24.02 -20.81
C MET A 1 0.89 22.53 -20.65
N THR A 2 1.06 22.03 -19.43
CA THR A 2 0.70 20.66 -19.05
C THR A 2 -0.82 20.58 -18.97
N ILE A 3 -1.42 19.83 -19.89
CA ILE A 3 -2.86 19.55 -19.86
C ILE A 3 -3.05 18.47 -18.80
N GLU A 4 -3.43 18.88 -17.59
CA GLU A 4 -4.01 17.97 -16.59
C GLU A 4 -5.22 17.28 -17.24
N HIS A 5 -5.09 15.99 -17.50
CA HIS A 5 -6.19 15.14 -17.96
C HIS A 5 -7.14 14.88 -16.79
N ASN A 6 -7.98 15.88 -16.48
CA ASN A 6 -9.06 15.81 -15.49
C ASN A 6 -10.28 15.05 -16.02
N GLY A 7 -10.06 13.93 -16.72
CA GLY A 7 -11.09 13.13 -17.38
C GLY A 7 -10.92 11.63 -17.12
N ILE A 8 -10.98 11.19 -15.87
CA ILE A 8 -10.90 9.77 -15.47
C ILE A 8 -12.31 9.13 -15.48
N ALA A 9 -13.15 9.50 -16.45
CA ALA A 9 -14.54 9.03 -16.58
C ALA A 9 -14.80 8.38 -17.95
N GLY A 10 -13.80 7.70 -18.50
CA GLY A 10 -13.91 6.88 -19.71
C GLY A 10 -14.36 5.45 -19.39
N PRO A 11 -14.70 4.67 -20.43
CA PRO A 11 -15.25 3.33 -20.26
C PRO A 11 -14.23 2.38 -19.60
N TYR A 12 -14.74 1.56 -18.68
CA TYR A 12 -14.02 0.43 -18.11
C TYR A 12 -14.22 -0.79 -19.02
N PHE A 13 -13.19 -1.60 -19.19
CA PHE A 13 -13.21 -2.79 -20.05
C PHE A 13 -12.90 -4.02 -19.20
N GLU A 14 -13.81 -5.00 -19.23
CA GLU A 14 -13.58 -6.32 -18.62
C GLU A 14 -12.42 -7.03 -19.33
N TYR A 15 -11.51 -7.58 -18.54
CA TYR A 15 -10.43 -8.46 -19.01
C TYR A 15 -10.66 -9.85 -18.43
N ASP A 16 -10.32 -10.88 -19.18
CA ASP A 16 -10.57 -12.29 -18.83
C ASP A 16 -10.02 -12.62 -17.43
N GLY A 17 -10.91 -12.64 -16.42
CA GLY A 17 -10.57 -12.86 -15.01
C GLY A 17 -10.06 -11.65 -14.20
N LEU A 18 -9.99 -10.44 -14.76
CA LEU A 18 -9.53 -9.21 -14.06
C LEU A 18 -10.67 -8.17 -13.90
N PRO A 19 -10.64 -7.34 -12.84
CA PRO A 19 -11.52 -6.19 -12.69
C PRO A 19 -11.44 -5.26 -13.91
N ALA A 20 -12.55 -4.62 -14.25
CA ALA A 20 -12.62 -3.78 -15.42
C ALA A 20 -11.62 -2.62 -15.33
N LEU A 21 -10.76 -2.46 -16.35
CA LEU A 21 -9.71 -1.45 -16.40
C LEU A 21 -10.14 -0.27 -17.27
N HIS A 22 -9.81 0.95 -16.85
CA HIS A 22 -10.03 2.14 -17.67
C HIS A 22 -9.15 2.11 -18.93
N ALA A 23 -9.59 2.72 -20.04
CA ALA A 23 -8.85 2.77 -21.31
C ALA A 23 -7.37 3.15 -21.15
N VAL A 24 -7.09 4.13 -20.28
CA VAL A 24 -5.73 4.65 -20.02
C VAL A 24 -4.84 3.71 -19.22
N ASP A 25 -5.43 2.70 -18.57
CA ASP A 25 -4.70 1.73 -17.77
C ASP A 25 -4.34 0.47 -18.60
N LYS A 26 -4.92 0.29 -19.80
CA LYS A 26 -4.65 -0.86 -20.68
C LYS A 26 -3.20 -0.97 -21.16
N ASP A 27 -2.57 0.17 -21.41
CA ASP A 27 -1.20 0.23 -21.92
C ASP A 27 -0.16 0.23 -20.79
N LEU A 28 -0.60 0.14 -19.52
CA LEU A 28 0.31 0.07 -18.39
C LEU A 28 0.99 -1.30 -18.33
N PRO A 29 2.30 -1.34 -18.02
CA PRO A 29 3.00 -2.60 -17.86
C PRO A 29 2.46 -3.39 -16.65
N LEU A 30 2.40 -4.72 -16.79
CA LEU A 30 2.15 -5.61 -15.65
C LEU A 30 3.36 -5.60 -14.72
N ILE A 31 3.16 -5.34 -13.43
CA ILE A 31 4.22 -5.51 -12.44
C ILE A 31 4.34 -6.98 -12.05
N HIS A 32 5.55 -7.52 -12.18
CA HIS A 32 5.85 -8.88 -11.78
C HIS A 32 6.56 -8.87 -10.41
N PRO A 33 6.12 -9.68 -9.42
CA PRO A 33 6.71 -9.68 -8.08
C PRO A 33 8.24 -9.87 -8.08
N TYR A 34 8.77 -10.67 -9.00
CA TYR A 34 10.20 -10.97 -9.05
C TYR A 34 11.01 -10.03 -9.99
N ALA A 35 10.36 -9.12 -10.70
CA ALA A 35 11.06 -8.16 -11.55
C ALA A 35 11.68 -7.00 -10.74
N PRO A 36 12.64 -6.26 -11.30
CA PRO A 36 13.05 -4.98 -10.75
C PRO A 36 11.86 -4.03 -10.63
N VAL A 37 11.80 -3.28 -9.52
CA VAL A 37 10.73 -2.33 -9.24
C VAL A 37 11.28 -0.91 -9.37
N ALA A 38 10.62 -0.09 -10.18
CA ALA A 38 10.98 1.31 -10.40
C ALA A 38 9.76 2.23 -10.17
N PRO A 39 9.97 3.54 -9.98
CA PRO A 39 8.87 4.51 -10.02
C PRO A 39 8.11 4.44 -11.34
N GLY A 40 6.78 4.48 -11.28
CA GLY A 40 5.92 4.28 -12.44
C GLY A 40 4.49 3.92 -12.08
N ARG A 41 3.70 3.58 -13.11
CA ARG A 41 2.34 3.07 -12.99
C ARG A 41 2.28 1.68 -13.61
N TYR A 42 1.60 0.77 -12.94
CA TYR A 42 1.56 -0.64 -13.29
C TYR A 42 0.18 -1.25 -13.07
N ILE A 43 -0.13 -2.30 -13.82
CA ILE A 43 -1.22 -3.23 -13.48
C ILE A 43 -0.70 -4.28 -12.52
N THR A 44 -1.49 -4.64 -11.51
CA THR A 44 -1.14 -5.66 -10.52
C THR A 44 -1.69 -7.04 -10.88
N PRO A 45 -1.10 -8.14 -10.37
CA PRO A 45 -1.64 -9.49 -10.54
C PRO A 45 -3.06 -9.65 -9.95
N GLY A 46 -3.39 -8.89 -8.89
CA GLY A 46 -4.74 -8.82 -8.34
C GLY A 46 -5.74 -8.03 -9.18
N GLY A 47 -5.32 -7.54 -10.36
CA GLY A 47 -6.16 -6.80 -11.30
C GLY A 47 -6.43 -5.35 -10.91
N GLY A 48 -5.60 -4.80 -10.03
CA GLY A 48 -5.61 -3.39 -9.65
C GLY A 48 -4.54 -2.57 -10.38
N ARG A 49 -4.34 -1.36 -9.89
CA ARG A 49 -3.34 -0.41 -10.34
C ARG A 49 -2.39 -0.06 -9.20
N LEU A 50 -1.10 -0.22 -9.44
CA LEU A 50 -0.04 0.24 -8.55
C LEU A 50 0.61 1.50 -9.11
N THR A 51 0.71 2.56 -8.32
CA THR A 51 1.45 3.77 -8.64
C THR A 51 2.56 3.96 -7.64
N ILE A 52 3.80 4.01 -8.11
CA ILE A 52 5.00 4.28 -7.31
C ILE A 52 5.51 5.65 -7.72
N ARG A 53 5.35 6.64 -6.84
CA ARG A 53 5.85 7.99 -7.09
C ARG A 53 7.28 8.13 -6.56
N PRO A 54 8.19 8.77 -7.31
CA PRO A 54 9.51 9.08 -6.78
C PRO A 54 9.38 9.97 -5.54
N ALA A 55 10.43 9.98 -4.70
CA ALA A 55 10.51 10.92 -3.60
C ALA A 55 10.74 12.34 -4.16
N GLU A 56 9.68 13.11 -4.36
CA GLU A 56 9.76 14.45 -4.98
C GLU A 56 10.39 15.48 -4.04
N THR A 57 10.02 15.46 -2.76
CA THR A 57 10.60 16.32 -1.70
C THR A 57 10.52 15.59 -0.36
N GLY A 58 11.44 14.67 -0.10
CA GLY A 58 11.48 13.98 1.18
C GLY A 58 12.22 12.66 1.15
N ALA A 59 12.26 12.00 2.31
CA ALA A 59 12.87 10.69 2.46
C ALA A 59 11.93 9.54 2.07
N HIS A 60 10.72 9.80 1.58
CA HIS A 60 9.68 8.77 1.38
C HIS A 60 9.26 8.62 -0.08
N ILE A 61 9.08 7.37 -0.48
CA ILE A 61 8.43 6.96 -1.73
C ILE A 61 6.96 6.71 -1.41
N ARG A 62 6.05 7.40 -2.12
CA ARG A 62 4.61 7.15 -2.00
C ARG A 62 4.19 6.05 -2.96
N ILE A 63 3.50 5.05 -2.43
CA ILE A 63 2.98 3.90 -3.17
C ILE A 63 1.47 3.89 -3.00
N THR A 64 0.75 3.86 -4.12
CA THR A 64 -0.71 3.79 -4.14
C THR A 64 -1.14 2.51 -4.82
N LEU A 65 -1.95 1.71 -4.14
CA LEU A 65 -2.56 0.49 -4.66
C LEU A 65 -4.07 0.69 -4.74
N ASP A 66 -4.60 0.61 -5.95
CA ASP A 66 -6.01 0.83 -6.26
C ASP A 66 -6.59 -0.45 -6.89
N HIS A 67 -7.41 -1.17 -6.15
CA HIS A 67 -8.04 -2.42 -6.58
C HIS A 67 -9.29 -2.20 -7.45
N LEU A 68 -9.61 -0.95 -7.82
CA LEU A 68 -10.63 -0.61 -8.83
C LEU A 68 -12.00 -1.26 -8.58
N GLY A 69 -12.42 -1.37 -7.31
CA GLY A 69 -13.72 -1.96 -6.97
C GLY A 69 -13.72 -3.48 -6.81
N CYS A 70 -12.59 -4.19 -6.95
CA CYS A 70 -12.53 -5.65 -6.87
C CYS A 70 -12.90 -6.18 -5.47
N PRO A 71 -14.03 -6.89 -5.31
CA PRO A 71 -14.44 -7.41 -3.99
C PRO A 71 -13.49 -8.48 -3.45
N ALA A 72 -12.81 -9.24 -4.32
CA ALA A 72 -11.84 -10.26 -3.93
C ALA A 72 -10.60 -9.68 -3.22
N GLN A 73 -10.38 -8.36 -3.29
CA GLN A 73 -9.29 -7.67 -2.60
C GLN A 73 -9.73 -7.03 -1.26
N LEU A 74 -10.98 -7.23 -0.84
CA LEU A 74 -11.59 -6.60 0.33
C LEU A 74 -11.84 -7.55 1.49
N THR A 75 -11.30 -8.78 1.46
CA THR A 75 -11.45 -9.72 2.57
C THR A 75 -10.79 -9.19 3.84
N ASP A 76 -11.28 -9.63 5.01
CA ASP A 76 -10.74 -9.20 6.30
C ASP A 76 -9.27 -9.59 6.46
N GLU A 77 -8.89 -10.77 5.97
CA GLU A 77 -7.51 -11.26 6.01
C GLU A 77 -6.57 -10.37 5.19
N LYS A 78 -6.98 -9.97 3.98
CA LYS A 78 -6.21 -9.06 3.14
C LYS A 78 -6.12 -7.68 3.76
N ASN A 79 -7.23 -7.17 4.29
CA ASN A 79 -7.27 -5.90 5.00
C ASN A 79 -6.27 -5.87 6.16
N ASP A 80 -6.27 -6.91 6.99
CA ASP A 80 -5.36 -7.01 8.13
C ASP A 80 -3.90 -7.18 7.70
N ALA A 81 -3.63 -7.96 6.64
CA ALA A 81 -2.29 -8.04 6.07
C ALA A 81 -1.81 -6.67 5.55
N PHE A 82 -2.64 -5.90 4.85
CA PHE A 82 -2.27 -4.57 4.42
C PHE A 82 -2.07 -3.58 5.59
N LYS A 83 -2.80 -3.72 6.70
CA LYS A 83 -2.53 -2.98 7.95
C LYS A 83 -1.15 -3.33 8.49
N ARG A 84 -0.82 -4.62 8.61
CA ARG A 84 0.50 -5.09 9.06
C ARG A 84 1.63 -4.57 8.16
N LEU A 85 1.42 -4.53 6.85
CA LEU A 85 2.38 -3.96 5.90
C LEU A 85 2.57 -2.44 6.10
N ALA A 86 1.49 -1.70 6.36
CA ALA A 86 1.56 -0.27 6.67
C ALA A 86 2.31 -0.01 7.99
N LEU A 87 2.08 -0.85 9.01
CA LEU A 87 2.81 -0.79 10.28
C LEU A 87 4.31 -1.07 10.10
N ALA A 88 4.68 -2.07 9.28
CA ALA A 88 6.07 -2.32 8.95
C ALA A 88 6.75 -1.06 8.35
N ALA A 89 6.08 -0.36 7.43
CA ALA A 89 6.60 0.90 6.90
C ALA A 89 6.67 2.03 7.95
N GLU A 90 5.67 2.14 8.83
CA GLU A 90 5.64 3.13 9.92
C GLU A 90 6.80 2.93 10.90
N GLY A 91 7.08 1.69 11.33
CA GLY A 91 8.12 1.43 12.34
C GLY A 91 9.50 1.93 11.92
N TYR A 92 9.88 1.75 10.65
CA TYR A 92 11.12 2.32 10.12
C TYR A 92 11.11 3.86 10.05
N CYS A 93 9.94 4.47 9.80
CA CYS A 93 9.80 5.92 9.84
C CYS A 93 9.99 6.44 11.28
N VAL A 94 9.38 5.77 12.26
CA VAL A 94 9.50 6.10 13.70
C VAL A 94 10.94 5.95 14.17
N GLN A 95 11.63 4.87 13.80
CA GLN A 95 13.05 4.67 14.13
C GLN A 95 13.93 5.81 13.59
N ALA A 96 13.58 6.35 12.43
CA ALA A 96 14.27 7.49 11.81
C ALA A 96 13.81 8.87 12.33
N GLY A 97 13.00 8.93 13.41
CA GLY A 97 12.51 10.16 14.02
C GLY A 97 11.44 10.89 13.19
N CYS A 98 10.80 10.22 12.24
CA CYS A 98 9.72 10.81 11.46
C CYS A 98 8.43 10.85 12.27
N ARG A 99 7.64 11.91 12.09
CA ARG A 99 6.27 12.02 12.65
C ARG A 99 5.22 11.37 11.74
N HIS A 100 5.62 10.32 11.02
CA HIS A 100 4.73 9.64 10.08
C HIS A 100 3.84 8.65 10.84
N HIS A 101 2.62 8.46 10.36
CA HIS A 101 1.69 7.46 10.87
C HIS A 101 1.35 6.50 9.74
N ALA A 102 1.07 5.23 10.06
CA ALA A 102 0.57 4.30 9.06
C ALA A 102 -0.67 4.89 8.40
N ALA A 103 -0.51 5.25 7.12
CA ALA A 103 -1.64 5.57 6.28
C ALA A 103 -2.31 4.24 5.91
N TYR A 104 -3.41 3.94 6.57
CA TYR A 104 -4.27 2.83 6.20
C TYR A 104 -5.68 3.35 6.00
N SER A 105 -6.12 3.37 4.74
CA SER A 105 -7.53 3.39 4.40
C SER A 105 -7.93 1.95 4.07
N GLY A 106 -8.92 1.42 4.79
CA GLY A 106 -9.60 0.21 4.36
C GLY A 106 -10.28 0.43 3.00
N GLY A 107 -10.57 -0.66 2.30
CA GLY A 107 -11.25 -0.60 1.01
C GLY A 107 -10.30 -0.73 -0.18
N VAL A 108 -10.75 -0.24 -1.32
CA VAL A 108 -10.14 -0.51 -2.63
C VAL A 108 -8.90 0.34 -2.91
N LEU A 109 -8.74 1.46 -2.20
CA LEU A 109 -7.60 2.36 -2.36
C LEU A 109 -6.74 2.33 -1.10
N ARG A 110 -5.46 2.02 -1.27
CA ARG A 110 -4.46 1.94 -0.21
C ARG A 110 -3.28 2.83 -0.56
N ILE A 111 -2.79 3.58 0.42
CA ILE A 111 -1.66 4.51 0.24
C ILE A 111 -0.63 4.18 1.30
N PHE A 112 0.61 3.97 0.87
CA PHE A 112 1.74 3.71 1.73
C PHE A 112 2.82 4.76 1.49
N GLU A 113 3.58 5.10 2.52
CA GLU A 113 4.83 5.83 2.35
C GLU A 113 5.98 5.03 2.95
N VAL A 114 6.97 4.74 2.12
CA VAL A 114 8.12 3.90 2.47
C VAL A 114 9.35 4.78 2.47
N ARG A 115 10.11 4.77 3.58
CA ARG A 115 11.33 5.56 3.68
C ARG A 115 12.45 4.96 2.82
N ASN A 116 13.19 5.80 2.11
CA ASN A 116 14.41 5.43 1.42
C ASN A 116 15.46 4.93 2.42
N GLY A 117 16.11 3.81 2.08
CA GLY A 117 17.14 3.21 2.92
C GLY A 117 16.63 2.40 4.11
N SER A 118 15.32 2.16 4.23
CA SER A 118 14.75 1.20 5.19
C SER A 118 14.35 -0.11 4.51
N ILE A 119 13.04 -0.34 4.29
CA ILE A 119 12.54 -1.44 3.48
C ILE A 119 12.88 -1.14 2.02
N THR A 120 13.55 -2.06 1.34
CA THR A 120 13.78 -1.88 -0.09
C THR A 120 12.45 -1.78 -0.83
N LEU A 121 12.35 -0.88 -1.81
CA LEU A 121 11.12 -0.69 -2.59
C LEU A 121 10.62 -2.02 -3.18
N ALA A 122 11.53 -2.85 -3.67
CA ALA A 122 11.20 -4.16 -4.22
C ALA A 122 10.62 -5.11 -3.16
N ALA A 123 11.18 -5.16 -1.94
CA ALA A 123 10.65 -5.98 -0.86
C ALA A 123 9.24 -5.53 -0.44
N PHE A 124 9.03 -4.22 -0.32
CA PHE A 124 7.73 -3.67 0.03
C PHE A 124 6.67 -4.00 -1.03
N VAL A 125 6.98 -3.73 -2.30
CA VAL A 125 6.06 -4.00 -3.41
C VAL A 125 5.78 -5.49 -3.54
N ARG A 126 6.78 -6.35 -3.37
CA ARG A 126 6.58 -7.81 -3.34
C ARG A 126 5.58 -8.22 -2.26
N ALA A 127 5.73 -7.69 -1.04
CA ALA A 127 4.78 -8.00 0.03
C ALA A 127 3.37 -7.52 -0.31
N ALA A 128 3.22 -6.31 -0.86
CA ALA A 128 1.90 -5.82 -1.29
C ALA A 128 1.24 -6.71 -2.35
N LEU A 129 2.00 -7.17 -3.37
CA LEU A 129 1.49 -8.07 -4.40
C LEU A 129 1.23 -9.49 -3.87
N ALA A 130 2.01 -9.96 -2.90
CA ALA A 130 1.79 -11.25 -2.26
C ALA A 130 0.44 -11.27 -1.51
N VAL A 131 0.07 -10.17 -0.83
CA VAL A 131 -1.23 -10.05 -0.17
C VAL A 131 -2.38 -10.16 -1.18
N GLU A 132 -2.26 -9.56 -2.37
CA GLU A 132 -3.29 -9.70 -3.42
C GLU A 132 -3.51 -11.16 -3.84
N LEU A 133 -2.45 -11.96 -3.75
CA LEU A 133 -2.38 -13.39 -4.08
C LEU A 133 -2.54 -14.30 -2.85
N GLU A 134 -2.99 -13.75 -1.72
CA GLU A 134 -3.27 -14.49 -0.48
C GLU A 134 -2.03 -15.13 0.20
N ASP A 135 -0.83 -14.65 -0.13
CA ASP A 135 0.40 -14.96 0.61
C ASP A 135 0.76 -13.80 1.56
N PHE A 136 0.57 -14.04 2.86
CA PHE A 136 0.83 -13.05 3.91
C PHE A 136 2.24 -13.13 4.50
N THR A 137 3.00 -14.18 4.14
CA THR A 137 4.32 -14.47 4.70
C THR A 137 5.32 -13.33 4.54
N PRO A 138 5.43 -12.66 3.35
CA PRO A 138 6.37 -11.57 3.19
C PRO A 138 6.04 -10.36 4.06
N THR A 139 4.76 -10.08 4.25
CA THR A 139 4.27 -8.98 5.09
C THR A 139 4.59 -9.24 6.56
N ASP A 140 4.30 -10.43 7.05
CA ASP A 140 4.54 -10.79 8.45
C ASP A 140 6.04 -10.76 8.76
N ARG A 141 6.87 -11.21 7.81
CA ARG A 141 8.34 -11.11 7.91
C ARG A 141 8.81 -9.66 7.98
N LEU A 142 8.32 -8.77 7.12
CA LEU A 142 8.70 -7.35 7.15
C LEU A 142 8.31 -6.70 8.47
N LEU A 143 7.14 -7.03 9.02
CA LEU A 143 6.72 -6.54 10.33
C LEU A 143 7.66 -7.03 11.44
N GLN A 144 7.96 -8.34 11.49
CA GLN A 144 8.92 -8.91 12.46
C GLN A 144 10.30 -8.25 12.38
N GLU A 145 10.83 -8.06 11.18
CA GLU A 145 12.12 -7.38 10.95
C GLU A 145 12.08 -5.93 11.45
N THR A 146 10.96 -5.23 11.22
CA THR A 146 10.76 -3.86 11.71
C THR A 146 10.67 -3.81 13.24
N GLU A 147 9.91 -4.71 13.85
CA GLU A 147 9.75 -4.77 15.30
C GLU A 147 11.05 -5.13 16.02
N ALA A 148 11.88 -5.98 15.43
CA ALA A 148 13.21 -6.28 15.94
C ALA A 148 14.13 -5.04 15.95
N LEU A 149 13.90 -4.08 15.05
CA LEU A 149 14.72 -2.87 14.90
C LEU A 149 14.19 -1.67 15.70
N ALA A 150 12.87 -1.50 15.76
CA ALA A 150 12.22 -0.31 16.31
C ALA A 150 11.41 -0.58 17.60
N GLY A 151 11.31 -1.85 18.02
CA GLY A 151 10.36 -2.29 19.03
C GLY A 151 8.94 -2.47 18.45
N PRO A 152 7.97 -2.90 19.27
CA PRO A 152 6.60 -3.14 18.81
C PRO A 152 5.99 -1.91 18.14
N VAL A 153 5.58 -2.04 16.88
CA VAL A 153 4.96 -0.94 16.14
C VAL A 153 3.48 -0.89 16.50
N ARG A 154 3.12 -0.04 17.47
CA ARG A 154 1.75 0.19 18.01
C ARG A 154 0.99 -1.10 18.36
N ARG A 155 0.81 -1.36 19.66
CA ARG A 155 -0.13 -2.39 20.12
C ARG A 155 -1.56 -1.90 19.89
N GLU A 156 -2.45 -2.76 19.42
CA GLU A 156 -3.87 -2.50 19.09
C GLU A 156 -4.75 -1.92 20.24
N ASN A 157 -4.16 -1.55 21.38
CA ASN A 157 -4.87 -0.99 22.55
C ASN A 157 -4.71 0.53 22.76
N GLU A 158 -4.08 1.27 21.84
CA GLU A 158 -3.96 2.75 21.93
C GLU A 158 -4.92 3.52 21.00
N GLY A 159 -6.08 2.93 20.70
CA GLY A 159 -7.09 3.52 19.80
C GLY A 159 -8.48 3.73 20.39
N ASP A 160 -8.74 3.35 21.64
CA ASP A 160 -10.06 3.56 22.26
C ASP A 160 -9.94 3.95 23.74
N LYS A 161 -9.48 5.18 23.98
CA LYS A 161 -9.91 5.93 25.16
C LYS A 161 -10.88 7.00 24.69
N VAL A 162 -12.15 6.63 24.57
CA VAL A 162 -13.25 7.58 24.76
C VAL A 162 -12.97 8.32 26.05
N SER A 163 -12.54 9.57 25.94
CA SER A 163 -12.52 10.52 27.04
C SER A 163 -13.96 10.87 27.40
N GLY A 164 -14.66 9.94 28.03
CA GLY A 164 -15.90 10.19 28.76
C GLY A 164 -15.53 10.83 30.09
N GLY A 165 -15.18 12.12 30.04
CA GLY A 165 -15.09 12.95 31.23
C GLY A 165 -16.49 13.38 31.62
N GLU A 166 -17.16 12.57 32.45
CA GLU A 166 -18.25 13.06 33.30
C GLU A 166 -17.75 12.99 34.74
N SER A 167 -17.57 14.17 35.34
CA SER A 167 -17.41 14.33 36.78
C SER A 167 -18.11 15.61 37.18
N VAL A 168 -19.12 15.40 38.03
CA VAL A 168 -19.95 16.33 38.82
C VAL A 168 -21.17 16.91 38.10
#